data_AF-A0A4Q8D0U9-F1
#
_entry.id   AF-A0A4Q8D0U9-F1
#
_cell.length_a   1.000
_cell.length_b   1.000
_cell.length_c   1.000
_cell.angle_alpha   90.00
_cell.angle_beta   90.00
_cell.angle_gamma   90.00
#
_symmetry.space_group_name_H-M   'P 1'
#
loop_
_entity.id
_entity.type
_entity.pdbx_description
1 polymer ?
#
loop_
_entity_poly.entity_id
_entity_poly.type
_entity_poly.pdbx_seq_one_letter_code
_entity_poly.pdbx_strand_id
1 'polypeptide(L)'
;MSTAVAITLLMVVALIAANLPWLSDRIAFVVSPAARGKPEWIRLVEWLTLFFLVGLIAAGLEYRTQGQLQMQGWEFWVINLALFAVFALPGFIYCHDLRRRLQRHSRRRES
;
A
#
# COMPACT_ATOMS: atom_id res chain seq x y z
N MET A 1 5.42 -4.48 -25.80
CA MET A 1 5.36 -5.12 -24.46
C MET A 1 4.16 -6.03 -24.46
N SER A 2 4.31 -7.30 -24.10
CA SER A 2 3.14 -8.19 -23.96
C SER A 2 2.26 -7.68 -22.82
N THR A 3 0.94 -7.68 -23.02
CA THR A 3 -0.06 -7.26 -22.00
C THR A 3 0.15 -7.99 -20.67
N ALA A 4 0.56 -9.26 -20.73
CA ALA A 4 0.91 -10.07 -19.56
C ALA A 4 2.05 -9.48 -18.71
N VAL A 5 3.08 -8.90 -19.33
CA VAL A 5 4.20 -8.27 -18.60
C VAL A 5 3.73 -6.98 -17.92
N ALA A 6 2.89 -6.18 -18.58
CA ALA A 6 2.33 -4.96 -18.01
C ALA A 6 1.43 -5.25 -16.80
N ILE A 7 0.57 -6.27 -16.90
CA ILE A 7 -0.32 -6.69 -15.80
C ILE A 7 0.50 -7.21 -14.61
N THR A 8 1.48 -8.08 -14.87
CA THR A 8 2.36 -8.61 -13.81
C THR A 8 3.11 -7.49 -13.10
N LEU A 9 3.66 -6.52 -13.85
CA LEU A 9 4.37 -5.37 -13.29
C LEU A 9 3.44 -4.53 -12.40
N LEU A 10 2.22 -4.22 -12.87
CA LEU A 10 1.21 -3.51 -12.09
C LEU A 10 0.87 -4.26 -10.80
N MET A 11 0.74 -5.58 -10.86
CA MET A 11 0.48 -6.42 -9.68
C MET A 11 1.62 -6.32 -8.67
N VAL A 12 2.88 -6.43 -9.12
CA VAL A 12 4.06 -6.29 -8.25
C VAL A 12 4.13 -4.90 -7.63
N VAL A 13 3.89 -3.85 -8.42
CA VAL A 13 3.86 -2.46 -7.94
C VAL A 13 2.74 -2.26 -6.93
N ALA A 14 1.55 -2.79 -7.17
CA ALA A 14 0.43 -2.71 -6.23
C ALA A 14 0.76 -3.41 -4.92
N LEU A 15 1.42 -4.57 -4.97
CA LEU A 15 1.81 -5.34 -3.79
C LEU A 15 2.86 -4.60 -2.95
N ILE A 16 3.83 -3.95 -3.60
CA ILE A 16 4.82 -3.09 -2.95
C ILE A 16 4.13 -1.85 -2.36
N ALA A 17 3.30 -1.16 -3.14
CA ALA A 17 2.58 0.04 -2.73
C ALA A 17 1.63 -0.22 -1.54
N ALA A 18 0.95 -1.36 -1.50
CA ALA A 18 0.07 -1.74 -0.40
C ALA A 18 0.82 -1.86 0.94
N ASN A 19 2.07 -2.32 0.90
CA ASN A 19 2.89 -2.57 2.09
C ASN A 19 3.79 -1.38 2.48
N LEU A 20 4.11 -0.49 1.53
CA LEU A 20 4.94 0.70 1.73
C LEU A 20 4.52 1.59 2.92
N PRO A 21 3.23 1.95 3.11
CA PRO A 21 2.81 2.83 4.20
C PRO A 21 2.96 2.17 5.58
N TRP A 22 3.04 0.84 5.63
CA TRP A 22 3.21 0.06 6.85
C TRP A 22 4.68 -0.22 7.17
N LEU A 23 5.51 -0.39 6.15
CA LEU A 23 6.94 -0.66 6.30
C LEU A 23 7.76 0.60 6.60
N SER A 24 7.29 1.76 6.12
CA SER A 24 8.00 3.03 6.25
C SER A 24 7.45 3.86 7.41
N ASP A 25 8.30 4.20 8.37
CA ASP A 25 7.95 5.12 9.46
C ASP A 25 7.94 6.60 9.01
N ARG A 26 8.29 6.86 7.74
CA ARG A 26 8.27 8.20 7.13
C ARG A 26 6.91 8.49 6.52
N ILE A 27 6.36 9.67 6.76
CA ILE A 27 5.13 10.13 6.08
C ILE A 27 5.51 10.47 4.63
N ALA A 28 4.88 9.81 3.67
CA ALA A 28 5.01 10.05 2.23
C ALA A 28 6.45 10.03 1.69
N PHE A 29 7.36 9.23 2.29
CA PHE A 29 8.80 9.22 1.97
C PHE A 29 9.56 10.54 2.17
N VAL A 30 8.89 11.64 2.54
CA VAL A 30 9.47 12.99 2.55
C VAL A 30 9.52 13.59 3.95
N VAL A 31 8.59 13.25 4.84
CA VAL A 31 8.46 13.95 6.13
C VAL A 31 8.87 13.05 7.30
N SER A 32 9.88 13.49 8.06
CA SER A 32 10.27 12.89 9.33
C SER A 32 9.11 12.99 10.33
N PRO A 33 8.76 11.91 11.03
CA PRO A 33 7.63 11.93 11.96
C PRO A 33 7.89 12.93 13.10
N ALA A 34 6.86 13.70 13.44
CA ALA A 34 6.83 14.48 14.67
C ALA A 34 7.01 13.52 15.87
N ALA A 35 7.72 13.98 16.90
CA ALA A 35 8.23 13.23 18.05
C ALA A 35 7.21 12.41 18.89
N ARG A 36 5.93 12.37 18.50
CA ARG A 36 4.83 11.71 19.23
C ARG A 36 4.28 10.44 18.57
N GLY A 37 4.88 9.99 17.46
CA GLY A 37 4.46 8.78 16.74
C GLY A 37 3.42 9.07 15.66
N LYS A 38 3.49 8.30 14.57
CA LYS A 38 2.62 8.44 13.38
C LYS A 38 1.22 7.88 13.72
N PRO A 39 0.14 8.66 13.71
CA PRO A 39 -1.20 8.15 14.00
C PRO A 39 -1.65 7.14 12.92
N GLU A 40 -2.27 6.05 13.34
CA GLU A 40 -2.73 4.96 12.46
C GLU A 40 -3.69 5.47 11.37
N TRP A 41 -4.49 6.50 11.65
CA TRP A 41 -5.36 7.15 10.66
C TRP A 41 -4.60 7.78 9.49
N ILE A 42 -3.40 8.32 9.72
CA ILE A 42 -2.57 8.87 8.63
C ILE A 42 -2.08 7.74 7.72
N ARG A 43 -1.74 6.56 8.28
CA ARG A 43 -1.36 5.38 7.49
C ARG A 43 -2.52 4.90 6.62
N LEU A 44 -3.75 4.92 7.15
CA LEU A 44 -4.96 4.60 6.38
C LEU A 44 -5.19 5.57 5.22
N VAL A 45 -5.00 6.88 5.45
CA VAL A 45 -5.12 7.90 4.40
C VAL A 45 -4.03 7.74 3.34
N GLU A 46 -2.78 7.51 3.73
CA GLU A 46 -1.68 7.22 2.79
C GLU A 46 -1.96 5.96 1.96
N TRP A 47 -2.43 4.90 2.62
CA TRP A 47 -2.79 3.63 1.97
C TRP A 47 -3.93 3.82 0.96
N LEU A 48 -4.98 4.53 1.34
CA LEU A 48 -6.10 4.85 0.44
C LEU A 48 -5.65 5.71 -0.73
N THR A 49 -4.76 6.68 -0.49
CA THR A 49 -4.18 7.52 -1.55
C THR A 49 -3.38 6.67 -2.55
N LEU A 50 -2.57 5.73 -2.07
CA LEU A 50 -1.81 4.81 -2.92
C LEU A 50 -2.73 3.89 -3.73
N PHE A 51 -3.83 3.43 -3.15
CA PHE A 51 -4.86 2.68 -3.88
C PHE A 51 -5.40 3.48 -5.07
N PHE A 52 -5.82 4.73 -4.84
CA PHE A 52 -6.29 5.61 -5.91
C PHE A 52 -5.21 5.89 -6.96
N LEU A 53 -3.96 6.09 -6.53
CA LEU A 53 -2.84 6.35 -7.45
C LEU A 53 -2.55 5.14 -8.35
N VAL A 54 -2.49 3.93 -7.78
CA VAL A 54 -2.28 2.69 -8.54
C VAL A 54 -3.46 2.43 -9.48
N GLY A 55 -4.70 2.64 -9.02
CA GLY A 55 -5.90 2.54 -9.85
C GLY A 55 -5.91 3.52 -11.03
N LEU A 56 -5.49 4.77 -10.82
CA LEU A 56 -5.34 5.77 -11.87
C LEU A 56 -4.27 5.38 -12.90
N ILE A 57 -3.13 4.86 -12.45
CA ILE A 57 -2.05 4.39 -13.34
C ILE A 57 -2.55 3.19 -14.16
N ALA A 58 -3.26 2.25 -13.55
CA ALA A 58 -3.85 1.10 -14.23
C ALA A 58 -4.88 1.53 -15.29
N ALA A 59 -5.81 2.41 -14.91
CA ALA A 59 -6.82 2.95 -15.83
C ALA A 59 -6.19 3.75 -16.99
N GLY A 60 -5.15 4.55 -16.71
CA GLY A 60 -4.39 5.27 -17.73
C GLY A 60 -3.66 4.33 -18.68
N LEU A 61 -3.12 3.21 -18.17
CA LEU A 61 -2.49 2.19 -18.99
C LEU A 61 -3.51 1.47 -19.88
N GLU A 62 -4.67 1.11 -19.33
CA GLU A 62 -5.77 0.47 -20.06
C GLU A 62 -6.27 1.36 -21.21
N TYR A 63 -6.47 2.66 -20.94
CA TYR A 63 -6.80 3.66 -21.95
C TYR A 63 -5.76 3.75 -23.07
N ARG A 64 -4.47 3.73 -22.72
CA ARG A 64 -3.36 3.82 -23.70
C ARG A 64 -3.19 2.54 -24.53
N THR A 65 -3.59 1.38 -24.01
CA THR A 65 -3.35 0.09 -24.67
C THR A 65 -4.55 -0.40 -25.49
N GLN A 66 -5.77 -0.12 -25.04
CA GLN A 66 -7.00 -0.62 -25.68
C GLN A 66 -7.84 0.48 -26.34
N GLY A 67 -7.60 1.77 -26.05
CA GLY A 67 -8.33 2.89 -26.65
C GLY A 67 -9.80 3.01 -26.25
N GLN A 68 -10.28 2.14 -25.36
CA GLN A 68 -11.62 2.13 -24.78
C GLN A 68 -11.50 1.86 -23.27
N LEU A 69 -12.14 2.70 -22.47
CA LEU A 69 -12.36 2.42 -21.05
C LEU A 69 -13.62 1.57 -20.96
N GLN A 70 -13.45 0.27 -20.74
CA GLN A 70 -14.60 -0.60 -20.54
C GLN A 70 -15.36 -0.12 -19.30
N MET A 71 -16.68 -0.05 -19.39
CA MET A 71 -17.54 0.29 -18.25
C MET A 71 -17.43 -0.84 -17.20
N GLN A 72 -16.46 -0.72 -16.31
CA GLN A 72 -16.27 -1.60 -15.16
C GLN A 72 -17.25 -1.18 -14.07
N GLY A 73 -18.10 -2.11 -13.63
CA GLY A 73 -19.07 -1.88 -12.57
C GLY A 73 -18.42 -1.54 -11.23
N TRP A 74 -19.21 -1.06 -10.27
CA TRP A 74 -18.75 -0.77 -8.90
C TRP A 74 -18.10 -1.99 -8.23
N GLU A 75 -18.50 -3.21 -8.61
CA GLU A 75 -17.94 -4.48 -8.14
C GLU A 75 -16.43 -4.58 -8.40
N PHE A 76 -15.96 -4.14 -9.58
CA PHE A 76 -14.55 -4.18 -9.93
C PHE A 76 -13.70 -3.36 -8.95
N TRP A 77 -14.20 -2.19 -8.57
CA TRP A 77 -13.55 -1.29 -7.62
C TRP A 77 -13.53 -1.87 -6.22
N VAL A 78 -14.63 -2.48 -5.78
CA VAL A 78 -14.73 -3.11 -4.45
C VAL A 78 -13.82 -4.33 -4.35
N ILE A 79 -13.76 -5.17 -5.39
CA ILE A 79 -12.87 -6.35 -5.41
C ILE A 79 -11.41 -5.91 -5.42
N ASN A 80 -11.04 -4.90 -6.22
CA ASN A 80 -9.68 -4.35 -6.20
C ASN A 80 -9.32 -3.76 -4.83
N LEU A 81 -10.23 -3.04 -4.20
CA LEU A 81 -10.02 -2.48 -2.87
C LEU A 81 -9.84 -3.60 -1.83
N ALA A 82 -10.65 -4.65 -1.88
CA ALA A 82 -10.53 -5.82 -1.01
C ALA A 82 -9.19 -6.56 -1.23
N LEU A 83 -8.78 -6.75 -2.49
CA LEU A 83 -7.50 -7.36 -2.83
C LEU A 83 -6.32 -6.53 -2.31
N PHE A 84 -6.37 -5.21 -2.50
CA PHE A 84 -5.36 -4.28 -2.00
C PHE A 84 -5.29 -4.30 -0.47
N ALA A 85 -6.44 -4.47 0.22
CA ALA A 85 -6.50 -4.61 1.68
C ALA A 85 -5.86 -5.91 2.15
N VAL A 86 -6.11 -7.03 1.47
CA VAL A 86 -5.48 -8.32 1.76
C VAL A 86 -3.96 -8.23 1.59
N PHE A 87 -3.47 -7.57 0.54
CA PHE A 87 -2.03 -7.37 0.35
C PHE A 87 -1.37 -6.48 1.41
N ALA A 88 -2.13 -5.64 2.10
CA ALA A 88 -1.61 -4.80 3.19
C ALA A 88 -1.50 -5.55 4.54
N LEU A 89 -2.15 -6.71 4.70
CA LEU A 89 -2.10 -7.51 5.93
C LEU A 89 -0.68 -7.84 6.42
N PRO A 90 0.27 -8.33 5.59
CA PRO A 90 1.62 -8.63 6.06
C PRO A 90 2.34 -7.39 6.61
N GLY A 91 2.22 -6.24 5.95
CA GLY A 91 2.73 -4.97 6.45
C GLY A 91 2.07 -4.53 7.76
N PHE A 92 0.75 -4.67 7.87
CA PHE A 92 -0.02 -4.38 9.08
C PHE A 92 0.47 -5.19 10.28
N ILE A 93 0.58 -6.51 10.11
CA ILE A 93 1.01 -7.45 11.16
C ILE A 93 2.44 -7.13 11.62
N TYR A 94 3.34 -6.85 10.67
CA TYR A 94 4.73 -6.51 10.97
C TYR A 94 4.83 -5.23 11.83
N CYS A 95 4.12 -4.17 11.44
CA CYS A 95 4.21 -2.89 12.12
C CYS A 95 3.59 -2.95 13.53
N HIS A 96 2.50 -3.70 13.70
CA HIS A 96 1.79 -3.76 14.97
C HIS A 96 2.35 -4.80 15.96
N ASP A 97 2.79 -5.98 15.51
CA ASP A 97 3.24 -7.06 16.40
C ASP A 97 4.76 -7.06 16.59
N LEU A 98 5.53 -7.01 15.50
CA LEU A 98 6.99 -7.18 15.58
C LEU A 98 7.70 -5.95 16.16
N ARG A 99 7.24 -4.74 15.80
CA ARG A 99 7.84 -3.49 16.33
C ARG A 99 7.66 -3.37 17.84
N ARG A 100 6.51 -3.80 18.37
CA ARG A 100 6.24 -3.84 19.81
C ARG A 100 7.13 -4.87 20.52
N ARG A 101 7.39 -6.03 19.89
CA ARG A 101 8.26 -7.07 20.45
C ARG A 101 9.73 -6.66 20.48
N LEU A 102 10.24 -6.02 19.43
CA LEU A 102 11.61 -5.51 19.38
C LEU A 102 11.87 -4.41 20.44
N GLN A 103 10.94 -3.47 20.61
CA GLN A 103 11.05 -2.43 21.65
C GLN A 103 11.04 -3.02 23.08
N ARG A 104 10.28 -4.10 23.32
CA ARG A 104 10.30 -4.80 24.61
C ARG A 104 11.64 -5.49 24.89
N HIS A 105 12.34 -5.93 23.84
CA HIS A 105 13.61 -6.64 24.01
C HIS A 105 14.79 -5.73 24.31
N SER A 106 14.82 -4.49 23.78
CA SER A 106 15.91 -3.55 24.11
C SER A 106 15.84 -3.09 25.57
N ARG A 107 14.63 -2.84 26.10
CA ARG A 107 14.42 -2.41 27.49
C ARG A 107 14.86 -3.41 28.55
N ARG A 108 14.97 -4.70 28.22
CA ARG A 108 15.46 -5.76 29.13
C ARG A 108 16.97 -5.92 29.16
N ARG A 109 17.71 -5.31 28.22
CA ARG A 109 19.19 -5.33 28.22
C ARG A 109 19.81 -4.18 29.01
N GLU A 110 19.01 -3.17 29.37
CA GLU A 110 19.43 -1.97 30.10
C GLU A 110 19.11 -2.03 31.61
N SER A 111 18.53 -3.13 32.11
CA SER A 111 18.23 -3.39 33.53
C SER A 111 19.09 -4.52 34.08
#